data_AF-A0A067GZZ1-F1
#
_entry.id   AF-A0A067GZZ1-F1
#
_cell.length_a   1.000
_cell.length_b   1.000
_cell.length_c   1.000
_cell.angle_alpha   90.00
_cell.angle_beta   90.00
_cell.angle_gamma   90.00
#
_symmetry.space_group_name_H-M   'P 1'
#
loop_
_entity.id
_entity.type
_entity.pdbx_description
1 polymer ?
#
loop_
_entity_poly.entity_id
_entity_poly.type
_entity_poly.pdbx_seq_one_letter_code
_entity_poly.pdbx_strand_id
1 'polypeptide(L)'
;MNLLEEAKKDIDSYSKGGPISFADLIQYAAQSAVKTTFLASAIRKCGGNEEKGRLLYTAYGSNGQWGLFEKQFGRTDAQEPDPEGRVPQWEKATVQEMKDKFSAIGLGPRQKYQRSRETVSQTDYEVDLITTFTKLSSLGQQINYEAYTYPAQKIELSKLKL
;
A
#
# COMPACT_ATOMS: atom_id res chain seq x y z
N MET A 1 -14.83 -6.92 5.31
CA MET A 1 -13.84 -7.94 5.71
C MET A 1 -13.80 -9.12 4.73
N ASN A 2 -14.94 -9.58 4.22
CA ASN A 2 -15.02 -10.73 3.31
C ASN A 2 -14.03 -10.72 2.13
N LEU A 3 -13.85 -9.59 1.43
CA LEU A 3 -12.87 -9.50 0.33
C LEU A 3 -11.43 -9.82 0.76
N LEU A 4 -11.02 -9.35 1.94
CA LEU A 4 -9.67 -9.60 2.45
C LEU A 4 -9.52 -11.04 2.93
N GLU A 5 -10.55 -11.61 3.55
CA GLU A 5 -10.54 -13.02 3.98
C GLU A 5 -10.47 -13.98 2.78
N GLU A 6 -11.21 -13.70 1.72
CA GLU A 6 -11.16 -14.45 0.46
C GLU A 6 -9.77 -14.33 -0.19
N ALA A 7 -9.25 -13.11 -0.34
CA ALA A 7 -7.92 -12.88 -0.90
C ALA A 7 -6.83 -13.57 -0.07
N LYS A 8 -6.94 -13.55 1.26
CA LYS A 8 -6.02 -14.26 2.16
C LYS A 8 -6.05 -15.76 1.90
N LYS A 9 -7.25 -16.35 1.88
CA LYS A 9 -7.42 -17.79 1.65
C LYS A 9 -6.81 -18.23 0.32
N ASP A 10 -7.03 -17.43 -0.72
CA ASP A 10 -6.47 -17.70 -2.04
C ASP A 10 -4.93 -17.60 -2.01
N ILE A 11 -4.36 -16.52 -1.47
CA ILE A 11 -2.89 -16.35 -1.35
C ILE A 11 -2.25 -17.47 -0.54
N ASP A 12 -2.84 -17.82 0.60
CA ASP A 12 -2.33 -18.85 1.49
C ASP A 12 -2.35 -20.24 0.84
N SER A 13 -3.29 -20.50 -0.09
CA SER A 13 -3.42 -21.80 -0.75
C SER A 13 -2.22 -22.17 -1.64
N TYR A 14 -1.49 -21.16 -2.16
CA TYR A 14 -0.33 -21.37 -3.04
C TYR A 14 0.97 -20.79 -2.48
N SER A 15 0.95 -20.17 -1.30
CA SER A 15 2.16 -19.65 -0.66
C SER A 15 3.12 -20.77 -0.28
N LYS A 16 4.40 -20.61 -0.65
CA LYS A 16 5.48 -21.53 -0.29
C LYS A 16 6.14 -21.18 1.04
N GLY A 17 5.97 -19.94 1.50
CA GLY A 17 6.63 -19.37 2.68
C GLY A 17 5.72 -19.23 3.90
N GLY A 18 4.57 -19.92 3.91
CA GLY A 18 3.56 -19.80 4.96
C GLY A 18 2.49 -18.74 4.68
N PRO A 19 1.48 -18.63 5.55
CA PRO A 19 0.33 -17.76 5.34
C PRO A 19 0.71 -16.28 5.46
N ILE A 20 0.10 -15.41 4.65
CA ILE A 20 0.28 -13.96 4.74
C ILE A 20 -0.36 -13.41 6.03
N SER A 21 0.30 -12.50 6.74
CA SER A 21 -0.34 -11.84 7.89
C SER A 21 -1.48 -10.92 7.44
N PHE A 22 -2.51 -10.77 8.27
CA PHE A 22 -3.56 -9.78 8.00
C PHE A 22 -2.99 -8.36 8.00
N ALA A 23 -2.00 -8.08 8.85
CA ALA A 23 -1.31 -6.80 8.92
C ALA A 23 -0.65 -6.42 7.58
N ASP A 24 -0.02 -7.37 6.88
CA ASP A 24 0.50 -7.11 5.53
C ASP A 24 -0.62 -7.02 4.50
N LEU A 25 -1.57 -7.96 4.50
CA LEU A 25 -2.63 -8.01 3.51
C LEU A 25 -3.48 -6.73 3.48
N ILE A 26 -3.82 -6.18 4.65
CA ILE A 26 -4.58 -4.92 4.77
C ILE A 26 -3.82 -3.77 4.10
N GLN A 27 -2.52 -3.66 4.33
CA GLN A 27 -1.71 -2.58 3.76
C GLN A 27 -1.54 -2.75 2.25
N TYR A 28 -1.33 -3.97 1.75
CA TYR A 28 -1.26 -4.24 0.31
C TYR A 28 -2.61 -4.03 -0.40
N ALA A 29 -3.73 -4.36 0.24
CA ALA A 29 -5.05 -4.03 -0.29
C ALA A 29 -5.25 -2.51 -0.40
N ALA A 30 -4.80 -1.75 0.61
CA ALA A 30 -4.81 -0.29 0.56
C ALA A 30 -3.88 0.27 -0.53
N GLN A 31 -2.67 -0.28 -0.71
CA GLN A 31 -1.79 0.07 -1.84
C GLN A 31 -2.50 -0.14 -3.18
N SER A 32 -3.15 -1.30 -3.36
CA SER A 32 -3.90 -1.64 -4.57
C SER A 32 -5.01 -0.63 -4.83
N ALA A 33 -5.81 -0.30 -3.79
CA ALA A 33 -6.86 0.70 -3.88
C ALA A 33 -6.32 2.09 -4.27
N VAL A 34 -5.20 2.53 -3.68
CA VAL A 34 -4.55 3.80 -4.04
C VAL A 34 -4.13 3.79 -5.52
N LYS A 35 -3.47 2.73 -5.98
CA LYS A 35 -3.09 2.56 -7.40
C LYS A 35 -4.32 2.62 -8.32
N THR A 36 -5.44 2.02 -7.94
CA THR A 36 -6.72 2.11 -8.68
C THR A 36 -7.23 3.56 -8.77
N THR A 37 -7.11 4.36 -7.70
CA THR A 37 -7.53 5.78 -7.75
C THR A 37 -6.66 6.61 -8.71
N PHE A 38 -5.37 6.30 -8.79
CA PHE A 38 -4.45 6.98 -9.72
C PHE A 38 -4.78 6.61 -11.16
N LEU A 39 -4.99 5.32 -11.44
CA LEU A 39 -5.43 4.84 -12.75
C LEU A 39 -6.76 5.47 -13.17
N ALA A 40 -7.75 5.53 -12.28
CA ALA A 40 -9.03 6.18 -12.56
C ALA A 40 -8.87 7.67 -12.90
N SER A 41 -7.92 8.36 -12.24
CA SER A 41 -7.56 9.75 -12.57
C SER A 41 -6.97 9.86 -13.98
N ALA A 42 -6.07 8.96 -14.35
CA ALA A 42 -5.46 8.93 -15.69
C ALA A 42 -6.51 8.67 -16.79
N ILE A 43 -7.40 7.69 -16.60
CA ILE A 43 -8.51 7.40 -17.52
C ILE A 43 -9.42 8.62 -17.69
N ARG A 44 -9.79 9.27 -16.57
CA ARG A 44 -10.61 10.50 -16.61
C ARG A 44 -9.91 11.62 -17.39
N LYS A 45 -8.61 11.83 -17.18
CA LYS A 45 -7.81 12.83 -17.91
C LYS A 45 -7.67 12.51 -19.40
N CYS A 46 -7.79 11.25 -19.78
CA CYS A 46 -7.87 10.79 -21.17
C CYS A 46 -9.31 10.80 -21.74
N GLY A 47 -10.25 11.53 -21.11
CA GLY A 47 -11.64 11.62 -21.59
C GLY A 47 -12.43 10.33 -21.46
N GLY A 48 -12.06 9.44 -20.53
CA GLY A 48 -12.69 8.14 -20.33
C GLY A 48 -12.12 7.02 -21.19
N ASN A 49 -11.11 7.29 -22.03
CA ASN A 49 -10.46 6.24 -22.83
C ASN A 49 -9.54 5.38 -21.93
N GLU A 50 -9.93 4.13 -21.70
CA GLU A 50 -9.21 3.22 -20.81
C GLU A 50 -7.81 2.86 -21.31
N GLU A 51 -7.63 2.63 -22.60
CA GLU A 51 -6.34 2.24 -23.19
C GLU A 51 -5.31 3.36 -23.03
N LYS A 52 -5.69 4.59 -23.41
CA LYS A 52 -4.85 5.77 -23.22
C LYS A 52 -4.60 6.06 -21.74
N GLY A 53 -5.61 5.87 -20.90
CA GLY A 53 -5.48 6.01 -19.45
C GLY A 53 -4.49 5.04 -18.84
N ARG A 54 -4.50 3.76 -19.26
CA ARG A 54 -3.52 2.75 -18.83
C ARG A 54 -2.11 3.08 -19.31
N LEU A 55 -1.96 3.56 -20.54
CA LEU A 55 -0.67 4.01 -21.06
C LEU A 55 -0.12 5.19 -20.24
N LEU A 56 -0.97 6.18 -19.99
CA LEU A 56 -0.62 7.36 -19.18
C LEU A 56 -0.24 6.98 -17.75
N TYR A 57 -1.03 6.10 -17.10
CA TYR A 57 -0.75 5.62 -15.75
C TYR A 57 0.53 4.78 -15.68
N THR A 58 0.79 3.93 -16.67
CA THR A 58 2.04 3.14 -16.72
C THR A 58 3.26 4.06 -16.74
N ALA A 59 3.19 5.16 -17.49
CA ALA A 59 4.27 6.14 -17.59
C ALA A 59 4.42 7.03 -16.34
N TYR A 60 3.32 7.48 -15.74
CA TYR A 60 3.35 8.56 -14.73
C TYR A 60 2.70 8.22 -13.38
N GLY A 61 2.22 7.00 -13.17
CA GLY A 61 1.53 6.57 -11.94
C GLY A 61 2.45 6.34 -10.73
N SER A 62 3.64 6.95 -10.75
CA SER A 62 4.61 6.94 -9.65
C SER A 62 4.99 5.54 -9.13
N ASN A 63 4.98 4.53 -10.02
CA ASN A 63 5.18 3.12 -9.64
C ASN A 63 6.52 2.89 -8.90
N GLY A 64 7.59 3.59 -9.30
CA GLY A 64 8.89 3.49 -8.65
C GLY A 64 8.94 4.02 -7.21
N GLN A 65 7.99 4.88 -6.80
CA GLN A 65 7.94 5.44 -5.45
C GLN A 65 7.50 4.39 -4.41
N TRP A 66 6.85 3.31 -4.83
CA TRP A 66 6.39 2.24 -3.95
C TRP A 66 7.51 1.33 -3.42
N GLY A 67 8.75 1.47 -3.91
CA GLY A 67 9.84 0.55 -3.56
C GLY A 67 10.12 0.42 -2.06
N LEU A 68 10.01 1.51 -1.29
CA LEU A 68 10.17 1.42 0.18
C LEU A 68 8.99 0.72 0.85
N PHE A 69 7.76 1.00 0.41
CA PHE A 69 6.57 0.30 0.91
C PHE A 69 6.66 -1.20 0.66
N GLU A 70 7.05 -1.59 -0.55
CA GLU A 70 7.18 -2.99 -0.96
C GLU A 70 8.31 -3.71 -0.18
N LYS A 71 9.38 -2.98 0.15
CA LYS A 71 10.45 -3.50 1.03
C LYS A 71 9.97 -3.71 2.46
N GLN A 72 9.03 -2.90 2.95
CA GLN A 72 8.44 -3.05 4.27
C GLN A 72 7.35 -4.14 4.24
N PHE A 73 7.75 -5.39 4.07
CA PHE A 73 6.86 -6.56 4.00
C PHE A 73 7.31 -7.61 5.01
N GLY A 74 6.37 -8.15 5.81
CA GLY A 74 6.67 -9.00 6.97
C GLY A 74 6.23 -8.38 8.29
N ARG A 75 5.01 -7.82 8.32
CA ARG A 75 4.36 -7.32 9.55
C ARG A 75 3.79 -8.48 10.36
N THR A 76 3.75 -8.30 11.68
CA THR A 76 3.20 -9.30 12.61
C THR A 76 1.77 -8.95 12.99
N ASP A 77 0.89 -9.96 12.97
CA ASP A 77 -0.49 -9.82 13.43
C ASP A 77 -0.57 -9.64 14.94
N ALA A 78 -1.31 -8.61 15.36
CA ALA A 78 -1.70 -8.47 16.76
C ALA A 78 -2.70 -9.58 17.13
N GLN A 79 -2.60 -10.08 18.37
CA GLN A 79 -3.49 -11.13 18.88
C GLN A 79 -4.75 -10.55 19.54
N GLU A 80 -4.70 -9.27 19.91
CA GLU A 80 -5.78 -8.56 20.58
C GLU A 80 -6.07 -7.24 19.87
N PRO A 81 -7.30 -6.72 19.96
CA PRO A 81 -7.64 -5.40 19.43
C PRO A 81 -6.79 -4.29 20.06
N ASP A 82 -6.48 -3.27 19.27
CA ASP A 82 -5.83 -2.07 19.78
C ASP A 82 -6.73 -1.34 20.80
N PRO A 83 -6.14 -0.62 21.78
CA PRO A 83 -6.91 0.16 22.75
C PRO A 83 -7.85 1.18 22.11
N GLU A 84 -9.06 1.25 22.67
CA GLU A 84 -10.14 2.12 22.16
C GLU A 84 -9.82 3.62 22.26
N GLY A 85 -10.63 4.44 21.57
CA GLY A 85 -10.57 5.90 21.64
C GLY A 85 -9.39 6.56 20.91
N ARG A 86 -8.52 5.77 20.25
CA ARG A 86 -7.35 6.29 19.53
C ARG A 86 -7.65 6.75 18.09
N VAL A 87 -8.78 6.35 17.51
CA VAL A 87 -9.14 6.67 16.13
C VAL A 87 -10.41 7.53 16.14
N PRO A 88 -10.37 8.76 15.61
CA PRO A 88 -11.55 9.60 15.52
C PRO A 88 -12.54 9.05 14.47
N GLN A 89 -13.84 9.34 14.65
CA GLN A 89 -14.83 9.11 13.60
C GLN A 89 -14.66 10.18 12.51
N TRP A 90 -13.88 9.86 11.47
CA TRP A 90 -13.43 10.83 10.45
C TRP A 90 -14.56 11.63 9.79
N GLU A 91 -15.76 11.06 9.64
CA GLU A 91 -16.93 11.72 9.05
C GLU A 91 -17.53 12.83 9.93
N LYS A 92 -17.30 12.75 11.25
CA LYS A 92 -17.84 13.69 12.25
C LYS A 92 -16.75 14.53 12.91
N ALA A 93 -15.49 14.16 12.73
CA ALA A 93 -14.35 14.84 13.31
C ALA A 93 -14.17 16.23 12.68
N THR A 94 -13.89 17.21 13.51
CA THR A 94 -13.48 18.54 13.07
C THR A 94 -12.09 18.50 12.43
N VAL A 95 -11.79 19.50 11.59
CA VAL A 95 -10.47 19.63 10.97
C VAL A 95 -9.36 19.73 12.03
N GLN A 96 -9.64 20.32 13.19
CA GLN A 96 -8.67 20.42 14.28
C GLN A 96 -8.35 19.04 14.87
N GLU A 97 -9.36 18.25 15.20
CA GLU A 97 -9.18 16.87 15.70
C GLU A 97 -8.41 16.00 14.70
N MET A 98 -8.69 16.15 13.40
CA MET A 98 -7.92 15.46 12.37
C MET A 98 -6.45 15.89 12.41
N LYS A 99 -6.16 17.21 12.40
CA LYS A 99 -4.78 17.72 12.47
C LYS A 99 -4.04 17.25 13.72
N ASP A 100 -4.70 17.26 14.86
CA ASP A 100 -4.14 16.82 16.14
C ASP A 100 -3.83 15.32 16.09
N LYS A 101 -4.71 14.52 15.48
CA LYS A 101 -4.47 13.08 15.30
C LYS A 101 -3.26 12.80 14.41
N PHE A 102 -3.13 13.50 13.28
CA PHE A 102 -1.96 13.35 12.40
C PHE A 102 -0.68 13.82 13.11
N SER A 103 -0.74 14.93 13.86
CA SER A 103 0.38 15.44 14.66
C SER A 103 0.83 14.45 15.72
N ALA A 104 -0.12 13.80 16.40
CA ALA A 104 0.15 12.79 17.42
C ALA A 104 0.90 11.54 16.90
N ILE A 105 0.84 11.27 15.59
CA ILE A 105 1.57 10.18 14.94
C ILE A 105 2.77 10.67 14.11
N GLY A 106 3.23 11.91 14.35
CA GLY A 106 4.40 12.49 13.70
C GLY A 106 4.18 12.92 12.25
N LEU A 107 2.93 13.07 11.82
CA LEU A 107 2.55 13.55 10.49
C LEU A 107 2.02 14.99 10.57
N GLY A 108 2.08 15.74 9.48
CA GLY A 108 1.65 17.14 9.45
C GLY A 108 0.84 17.46 8.19
N PRO A 109 -0.02 18.50 8.24
CA PRO A 109 -0.84 18.89 7.10
C PRO A 109 0.03 19.43 5.95
N ARG A 110 -0.30 19.06 4.72
CA ARG A 110 0.31 19.60 3.50
C ARG A 110 -0.77 20.25 2.62
N GLN A 111 -0.49 21.44 2.12
CA GLN A 111 -1.51 22.37 1.58
C GLN A 111 -1.52 22.52 0.05
N LYS A 112 -0.93 21.62 -0.74
CA LYS A 112 -0.72 21.85 -2.19
C LYS A 112 -1.19 20.74 -3.15
N TYR A 113 -2.14 19.89 -2.76
CA TYR A 113 -2.53 18.74 -3.61
C TYR A 113 -3.54 19.03 -4.71
N GLN A 114 -4.40 20.05 -4.56
CA GLN A 114 -5.39 20.39 -5.59
C GLN A 114 -4.71 20.76 -6.91
N ARG A 115 -3.75 21.69 -6.87
CA ARG A 115 -2.96 22.09 -8.05
C ARG A 115 -2.22 20.93 -8.69
N SER A 116 -1.63 20.03 -7.88
CA SER A 116 -0.96 18.85 -8.41
C SER A 116 -1.96 17.94 -9.14
N ARG A 117 -3.12 17.66 -8.55
CA ARG A 117 -4.16 16.81 -9.16
C ARG A 117 -4.75 17.36 -10.46
N GLU A 118 -4.71 18.67 -10.65
CA GLU A 118 -5.10 19.35 -11.90
C GLU A 118 -4.08 19.16 -13.04
N THR A 119 -2.81 18.92 -12.73
CA THR A 119 -1.80 18.58 -13.74
C THR A 119 -2.04 17.17 -14.31
N VAL A 120 -1.52 16.87 -15.50
CA VAL A 120 -1.72 15.55 -16.13
C VAL A 120 -1.14 14.42 -15.26
N SER A 121 0.11 14.57 -14.82
CA SER A 121 0.84 13.53 -14.06
C SER A 121 0.58 13.52 -12.56
N GLN A 122 0.06 14.60 -11.97
CA GLN A 122 -0.28 14.71 -10.54
C GLN A 122 0.79 14.22 -9.56
N THR A 123 2.06 14.40 -9.93
CA THR A 123 3.22 13.74 -9.32
C THR A 123 3.39 14.05 -7.84
N ASP A 124 3.36 15.33 -7.43
CA ASP A 124 3.52 15.70 -6.02
C ASP A 124 2.46 15.07 -5.13
N TYR A 125 1.21 15.00 -5.60
CA TYR A 125 0.13 14.34 -4.87
C TYR A 125 0.38 12.84 -4.72
N GLU A 126 0.72 12.14 -5.81
CA GLU A 126 0.96 10.70 -5.77
C GLU A 126 2.17 10.36 -4.89
N VAL A 127 3.30 11.04 -5.09
CA VAL A 127 4.56 10.78 -4.37
C VAL A 127 4.42 11.05 -2.88
N ASP A 128 3.78 12.16 -2.50
CA ASP A 128 3.58 12.51 -1.10
C ASP A 128 2.61 11.57 -0.39
N LEU A 129 1.54 11.15 -1.09
CA LEU A 129 0.59 10.19 -0.56
C LEU A 129 1.30 8.87 -0.27
N ILE A 130 2.09 8.36 -1.24
CA ILE A 130 2.86 7.14 -1.06
C ILE A 130 3.85 7.29 0.10
N THR A 131 4.56 8.41 0.18
CA THR A 131 5.54 8.65 1.25
C THR A 131 4.90 8.65 2.63
N THR A 132 3.75 9.30 2.76
CA THR A 132 2.99 9.38 4.02
C THR A 132 2.41 8.01 4.38
N PHE A 133 1.83 7.33 3.40
CA PHE A 133 1.23 6.02 3.58
C PHE A 133 2.28 4.95 3.92
N THR A 134 3.46 4.99 3.31
CA THR A 134 4.59 4.12 3.64
C THR A 134 4.94 4.20 5.12
N LYS A 135 5.14 5.42 5.65
CA LYS A 135 5.42 5.65 7.07
C LYS A 135 4.29 5.15 7.97
N LEU A 136 3.04 5.41 7.59
CA LEU A 136 1.87 5.00 8.37
C LEU A 136 1.73 3.48 8.40
N SER A 137 1.97 2.81 7.28
CA SER A 137 1.77 1.36 7.12
C SER A 137 2.69 0.53 8.01
N SER A 138 3.85 1.05 8.40
CA SER A 138 4.84 0.35 9.24
C SER A 138 4.96 0.94 10.64
N LEU A 139 4.04 1.82 11.05
CA LEU A 139 4.11 2.50 12.34
C LEU A 139 3.98 1.48 13.49
N GLY A 140 4.97 1.44 14.40
CA GLY A 140 4.97 0.51 15.53
C GLY A 140 5.29 -0.95 15.20
N GLN A 141 5.55 -1.27 13.93
CA GLN A 141 5.89 -2.62 13.48
C GLN A 141 7.40 -2.78 13.31
N GLN A 142 7.94 -3.92 13.72
CA GLN A 142 9.27 -4.38 13.32
C GLN A 142 9.12 -5.32 12.14
N ILE A 143 9.67 -4.95 10.98
CA ILE A 143 9.53 -5.72 9.76
C ILE A 143 10.50 -6.90 9.78
N ASN A 144 9.97 -8.11 9.62
CA ASN A 144 10.76 -9.32 9.37
C ASN A 144 11.06 -9.42 7.86
N TYR A 145 12.28 -9.07 7.45
CA TYR A 145 12.66 -9.08 6.03
C TYR A 145 12.82 -10.49 5.45
N GLU A 146 12.91 -11.50 6.31
CA GLU A 146 12.95 -12.92 5.96
C GLU A 146 11.56 -13.56 5.98
N ALA A 147 10.50 -12.80 6.27
CA ALA A 147 9.14 -13.30 6.24
C ALA A 147 8.78 -13.87 4.86
N TYR A 148 7.98 -14.94 4.86
CA TYR A 148 7.50 -15.61 3.66
C TYR A 148 8.60 -16.22 2.77
N THR A 149 9.81 -16.39 3.30
CA THR A 149 10.88 -17.15 2.64
C THR A 149 10.68 -18.65 2.79
N TYR A 150 11.28 -19.42 1.89
CA TYR A 150 11.26 -20.88 1.93
C TYR A 150 12.62 -21.43 1.46
N PRO A 151 13.01 -22.65 1.85
CA PRO A 151 14.28 -23.23 1.44
C PRO A 151 14.45 -23.28 -0.08
N ALA A 152 15.54 -22.71 -0.58
CA ALA A 152 15.87 -22.79 -2.00
C ALA A 152 16.21 -24.25 -2.39
N GLN A 153 15.56 -24.77 -3.42
CA GLN A 153 15.86 -26.11 -3.94
C GLN A 153 17.27 -26.09 -4.56
N LYS A 154 18.21 -26.83 -3.97
CA LYS A 154 19.56 -26.98 -4.52
C LYS A 154 19.46 -27.81 -5.80
N ILE A 155 19.79 -27.20 -6.94
CA ILE A 155 19.91 -27.91 -8.21
C ILE A 155 21.29 -28.58 -8.22
N GLU A 156 21.34 -29.90 -8.22
CA GLU A 156 22.58 -30.64 -8.46
C GLU A 156 22.94 -30.53 -9.95
N LEU A 157 23.88 -29.63 -10.25
CA LEU A 157 24.37 -29.40 -11.61
C LEU A 157 24.92 -30.67 -12.27
N SER A 158 25.37 -31.66 -11.49
CA SER A 158 25.82 -32.98 -11.97
C SER A 158 24.71 -33.85 -12.56
N LYS A 159 23.42 -33.55 -12.28
CA LYS A 159 22.25 -34.27 -12.80
C LYS A 159 21.63 -33.60 -14.04
N LEU A 160 22.09 -32.41 -14.41
CA LEU A 160 21.70 -31.75 -15.66
C LEU A 160 22.49 -32.38 -16.80
N LYS A 161 21.85 -33.27 -17.56
CA LYS A 161 22.38 -33.70 -18.86
C LYS A 161 22.31 -32.49 -19.80
N LEU A 162 23.47 -31.89 -20.10
CA LEU A 162 23.66 -31.00 -21.25
C LEU A 162 23.56 -31.80 -22.56
#